data_AF-A0A5B8UXT4-F1
#
_entry.id   AF-A0A5B8UXT4-F1
#
_cell.length_a   1.000
_cell.length_b   1.000
_cell.length_c   1.000
_cell.angle_alpha   90.00
_cell.angle_beta   90.00
_cell.angle_gamma   90.00
#
_symmetry.space_group_name_H-M   'P 1'
#
loop_
_entity.id
_entity.type
_entity.pdbx_description
1 polymer ?
#
loop_
_entity_poly.entity_id
_entity_poly.type
_entity_poly.pdbx_seq_one_letter_code
_entity_poly.pdbx_strand_id
1 'polypeptide(L)'
;MLSTNFYIIQTEAGDMIRDVKSMLRISIRRLEEAFEPNPTELQFYSKYNEGLIVFETVNIKDYLRPLVASALQWYAEHIGYPDMHISSQDPRHLLKAV
;
A
#
# COMPACT_ATOMS: atom_id res chain seq x y z
N MET A 1 20.11 -4.54 -10.57
CA MET A 1 19.30 -4.45 -9.33
C MET A 1 19.14 -2.98 -9.00
N LEU A 2 17.92 -2.45 -8.98
CA LEU A 2 17.67 -1.16 -8.33
C LEU A 2 17.89 -1.40 -6.83
N SER A 3 18.87 -0.73 -6.22
CA SER A 3 19.04 -0.79 -4.77
C SER A 3 17.80 -0.17 -4.13
N THR A 4 16.87 -0.97 -3.63
CA THR A 4 15.65 -0.49 -2.99
C THR A 4 15.94 -0.19 -1.53
N ASN A 5 15.87 1.10 -1.17
CA ASN A 5 16.09 1.59 0.19
C ASN A 5 14.74 2.05 0.77
N PHE A 6 13.81 1.12 0.94
CA PHE A 6 12.54 1.43 1.57
C PHE A 6 12.65 1.34 3.09
N TYR A 7 11.84 2.12 3.79
CA TYR A 7 11.69 2.08 5.24
C TYR A 7 10.26 2.44 5.64
N ILE A 8 9.88 2.09 6.87
CA ILE A 8 8.57 2.42 7.43
C ILE A 8 8.73 3.58 8.41
N ILE A 9 7.77 4.52 8.34
CA ILE A 9 7.50 5.46 9.43
C ILE A 9 6.09 5.22 9.95
N GLN A 10 5.88 5.45 11.24
CA GLN A 10 4.56 5.44 11.85
C GLN A 10 3.95 6.84 11.76
N THR A 11 2.69 6.90 11.36
CA THR A 11 1.89 8.14 11.34
C THR A 11 0.63 7.94 12.19
N GLU A 12 -0.08 9.01 12.50
CA GLU A 12 -1.36 8.93 13.22
C GLU A 12 -2.40 8.05 12.48
N ALA A 13 -2.28 7.94 11.16
CA ALA A 13 -3.19 7.18 10.31
C ALA A 13 -2.73 5.73 10.03
N GLY A 14 -1.59 5.30 10.58
CA GLY A 14 -0.98 4.00 10.33
C GLY A 14 0.44 4.08 9.74
N ASP A 15 0.91 2.96 9.21
CA ASP A 15 2.25 2.86 8.65
C ASP A 15 2.37 3.60 7.30
N MET A 16 3.58 4.04 6.98
CA MET A 16 3.88 4.62 5.68
C MET A 16 5.22 4.11 5.17
N ILE A 17 5.21 3.56 3.96
CA ILE A 17 6.43 3.21 3.22
C ILE A 17 7.02 4.50 2.65
N ARG A 18 8.33 4.66 2.83
CA ARG A 18 9.14 5.73 2.28
C ARG A 18 10.30 5.14 1.50
N ASP A 19 10.69 5.79 0.42
CA ASP A 19 11.99 5.57 -0.22
C ASP A 19 13.01 6.58 0.31
N VAL A 20 14.25 6.15 0.54
CA VAL A 20 15.37 7.04 0.91
C VAL A 20 15.76 7.95 -0.26
N LYS A 21 15.66 7.47 -1.50
CA LYS A 21 16.21 8.15 -2.68
C LYS A 21 15.19 8.99 -3.43
N SER A 22 13.92 8.65 -3.31
CA SER A 22 12.83 9.34 -4.01
C SER A 22 11.80 9.91 -3.04
N MET A 23 10.86 10.66 -3.60
CA MET A 23 9.72 11.21 -2.86
C MET A 23 8.55 10.21 -2.78
N LEU A 24 8.78 8.92 -3.08
CA LEU A 24 7.73 7.90 -2.99
C LEU A 24 7.24 7.76 -1.55
N ARG A 25 5.90 7.79 -1.42
CA ARG A 25 5.17 7.63 -0.17
C ARG A 25 3.97 6.76 -0.42
N ILE A 26 3.79 5.73 0.39
CA ILE A 26 2.62 4.84 0.33
C ILE A 26 2.10 4.70 1.75
N SER A 27 0.89 5.21 2.01
CA SER A 27 0.19 5.03 3.28
C SER A 27 -0.41 3.63 3.32
N ILE A 28 -0.30 2.98 4.47
CA ILE A 28 -0.83 1.64 4.74
C ILE A 28 -1.85 1.78 5.87
N ARG A 29 -3.08 1.36 5.62
CA ARG A 29 -4.17 1.46 6.60
C ARG A 29 -5.02 0.20 6.57
N ARG A 30 -5.73 -0.08 7.66
CA ARG A 30 -6.83 -1.04 7.62
C ARG A 30 -7.92 -0.48 6.72
N LEU A 31 -8.44 -1.30 5.82
CA LEU A 31 -9.55 -0.93 4.96
C LEU A 31 -10.85 -1.09 5.75
N GLU A 32 -11.43 0.05 6.11
CA GLU A 32 -12.72 0.16 6.79
C GLU A 32 -13.78 0.70 5.83
N GLU A 33 -15.05 0.63 6.20
CA GLU A 33 -16.16 1.08 5.35
C GLU A 33 -16.05 2.56 4.97
N ALA A 34 -15.55 3.41 5.88
CA ALA A 34 -15.41 4.85 5.71
C ALA A 34 -14.20 5.30 4.88
N PHE A 35 -13.34 4.38 4.42
CA PHE A 35 -12.19 4.76 3.60
C PHE A 35 -12.64 5.31 2.24
N GLU A 36 -12.28 6.55 1.92
CA GLU A 36 -12.53 7.14 0.60
C GLU A 36 -11.21 7.24 -0.17
N PRO A 37 -11.03 6.49 -1.28
CA PRO A 37 -9.81 6.54 -2.06
C PRO A 37 -9.66 7.89 -2.75
N ASN A 38 -8.45 8.45 -2.74
CA ASN A 38 -8.17 9.65 -3.50
C ASN A 38 -8.03 9.31 -5.00
N PRO A 39 -8.90 9.85 -5.88
CA PRO A 39 -8.88 9.50 -7.31
C PRO A 39 -7.61 9.92 -8.06
N THR A 40 -6.76 10.78 -7.48
CA THR A 40 -5.48 11.18 -8.09
C THR A 40 -4.32 10.26 -7.70
N GLU A 41 -4.54 9.35 -6.75
CA GLU A 41 -3.53 8.43 -6.23
C GLU A 41 -3.76 7.01 -6.75
N LEU A 42 -2.77 6.15 -6.54
CA LEU A 42 -2.89 4.72 -6.80
C LEU A 42 -3.30 3.99 -5.53
N GLN A 43 -4.32 3.14 -5.64
CA GLN A 43 -4.77 2.26 -4.57
C GLN A 43 -4.49 0.80 -4.89
N PHE A 44 -4.05 0.08 -3.86
CA PHE A 44 -3.93 -1.36 -3.87
C PHE A 44 -4.48 -1.93 -2.57
N TYR A 45 -4.91 -3.17 -2.61
CA TYR A 45 -5.62 -3.83 -1.53
C TYR A 45 -5.05 -5.22 -1.33
N SER A 46 -5.03 -5.66 -0.07
CA SER A 46 -4.70 -7.04 0.25
C SER A 46 -5.52 -7.52 1.44
N LYS A 47 -5.70 -8.83 1.52
CA LYS A 47 -6.03 -9.48 2.79
C LYS A 47 -4.76 -9.57 3.64
N TYR A 48 -4.88 -9.25 4.92
CA TYR A 48 -3.80 -9.41 5.89
C TYR A 48 -4.41 -9.79 7.23
N ASN A 49 -4.04 -10.98 7.74
CA ASN A 49 -4.73 -11.66 8.82
C ASN A 49 -6.25 -11.75 8.54
N GLU A 50 -7.09 -11.52 9.54
CA GLU A 50 -8.56 -11.51 9.42
C GLU A 50 -9.13 -10.21 8.83
N GLY A 51 -8.28 -9.31 8.32
CA GLY A 51 -8.68 -7.99 7.85
C GLY A 51 -8.29 -7.70 6.40
N LEU A 52 -8.78 -6.57 5.91
CA LEU A 52 -8.34 -5.96 4.66
C LEU A 52 -7.42 -4.78 4.99
N ILE A 53 -6.39 -4.62 4.18
CA ILE A 53 -5.50 -3.45 4.20
C ILE A 53 -5.57 -2.75 2.85
N VAL A 54 -5.39 -1.44 2.89
CA VAL A 54 -5.25 -0.58 1.72
C VAL A 54 -3.88 0.08 1.73
N PHE A 55 -3.28 0.10 0.55
CA PHE A 55 -2.09 0.84 0.21
C PHE A 55 -2.51 1.99 -0.70
N GLU A 56 -2.20 3.22 -0.32
CA GLU A 56 -2.50 4.40 -1.13
C GLU A 56 -1.25 5.27 -1.29
N THR A 57 -0.91 5.63 -2.53
CA THR A 57 0.19 6.56 -2.77
C THR A 57 -0.14 7.97 -2.25
N VAL A 58 0.88 8.78 -1.93
CA VAL A 58 0.66 10.15 -1.43
C VAL A 58 1.42 11.18 -2.27
N ASN A 59 0.67 11.97 -3.06
CA ASN A 59 1.14 12.91 -4.07
C ASN A 59 2.07 12.24 -5.09
N ILE A 60 1.66 11.10 -5.64
CA ILE A 60 2.48 10.34 -6.59
C ILE A 60 2.84 11.17 -7.83
N LYS A 61 4.05 10.98 -8.32
CA LYS A 61 4.51 11.52 -9.60
C LYS A 61 4.62 10.38 -10.61
N ASP A 62 4.34 10.64 -11.88
CA ASP A 62 4.27 9.58 -12.89
C ASP A 62 5.57 8.79 -13.02
N TYR A 63 6.73 9.46 -12.90
CA TYR A 63 8.04 8.81 -12.93
C TYR A 63 8.31 7.87 -11.73
N LEU A 64 7.50 7.95 -10.67
CA LEU A 64 7.59 7.08 -9.48
C LEU A 64 6.67 5.86 -9.56
N ARG A 65 5.69 5.82 -10.47
CA ARG A 65 4.77 4.68 -10.63
C ARG A 65 5.49 3.33 -10.79
N PRO A 66 6.62 3.23 -11.53
CA PRO A 66 7.35 1.96 -11.64
C PRO A 66 7.92 1.43 -10.31
N LEU A 67 8.11 2.27 -9.30
CA LEU A 67 8.67 1.88 -8.00
C LEU A 67 7.60 1.31 -7.04
N VAL A 68 6.32 1.54 -7.32
CA VAL A 68 5.23 1.18 -6.41
C VAL A 68 5.18 -0.33 -6.18
N ALA A 69 5.25 -1.13 -7.25
CA ALA A 69 5.23 -2.59 -7.13
C ALA A 69 6.40 -3.12 -6.27
N SER A 70 7.60 -2.55 -6.42
CA SER A 70 8.76 -2.92 -5.61
C SER A 70 8.59 -2.52 -4.13
N ALA A 71 7.97 -1.36 -3.86
CA ALA A 71 7.70 -0.92 -2.49
C ALA A 71 6.69 -1.82 -1.78
N LEU A 72 5.64 -2.23 -2.49
CA LEU A 72 4.62 -3.14 -1.97
C LEU A 72 5.18 -4.53 -1.69
N GLN A 73 5.97 -5.09 -2.62
CA GLN A 73 6.66 -6.37 -2.42
C GLN A 73 7.63 -6.30 -1.24
N TRP A 74 8.42 -5.23 -1.13
CA TRP A 74 9.32 -5.03 -0.01
C TRP A 74 8.58 -4.98 1.32
N TYR A 75 7.42 -4.31 1.39
CA TYR A 75 6.62 -4.28 2.60
C TYR A 75 6.09 -5.66 2.97
N ALA A 76 5.59 -6.42 1.99
CA ALA A 76 5.14 -7.79 2.17
C ALA A 76 6.25 -8.69 2.77
N GLU A 77 7.47 -8.59 2.24
CA GLU A 77 8.65 -9.25 2.81
C GLU A 77 8.99 -8.76 4.22
N HIS A 78 8.96 -7.44 4.44
CA HIS A 78 9.29 -6.80 5.71
C HIS A 78 8.40 -7.29 6.87
N ILE A 79 7.10 -7.46 6.62
CA ILE A 79 6.15 -7.93 7.63
C ILE A 79 6.06 -9.47 7.72
N GLY A 80 6.88 -10.20 6.96
CA GLY A 80 6.92 -11.67 6.96
C GLY A 80 5.82 -12.36 6.17
N TYR A 81 5.18 -11.67 5.21
CA TYR A 81 4.14 -12.20 4.33
C TYR A 81 4.53 -12.01 2.85
N PRO A 82 5.63 -12.60 2.35
CA PRO A 82 6.13 -12.37 0.99
C PRO A 82 5.15 -12.78 -0.13
N ASP A 83 4.27 -13.75 0.14
CA ASP A 83 3.23 -14.24 -0.79
C ASP A 83 1.92 -13.45 -0.71
N MET A 84 1.96 -12.23 -0.13
CA MET A 84 0.80 -11.36 -0.01
C MET A 84 0.14 -11.11 -1.39
N HIS A 85 -1.15 -11.44 -1.50
CA HIS A 85 -1.90 -11.17 -2.71
C HIS A 85 -2.38 -9.72 -2.76
N ILE A 86 -1.69 -8.90 -3.55
CA ILE A 86 -1.98 -7.47 -3.72
C ILE A 86 -2.73 -7.23 -5.04
N SER A 87 -3.86 -6.54 -4.97
CA SER A 87 -4.74 -6.27 -6.11
C SER A 87 -5.08 -4.78 -6.21
N SER A 88 -5.30 -4.27 -7.43
CA SER A 88 -5.86 -2.93 -7.65
C SER A 88 -7.38 -2.87 -7.55
N GLN A 89 -8.05 -4.02 -7.43
CA GLN A 89 -9.51 -4.09 -7.30
C GLN A 89 -9.92 -3.92 -5.83
N ASP A 90 -10.79 -2.95 -5.56
CA ASP A 90 -11.32 -2.69 -4.22
C ASP A 90 -12.20 -3.88 -3.76
N PRO A 91 -11.80 -4.63 -2.73
CA PRO A 91 -12.49 -5.84 -2.30
C PRO A 91 -13.74 -5.57 -1.44
N ARG A 92 -14.09 -4.33 -1.11
CA ARG A 92 -15.23 -4.02 -0.22
C ARG A 92 -16.58 -4.48 -0.76
N HIS A 93 -16.72 -4.61 -2.08
CA HIS A 93 -17.92 -5.20 -2.67
C HIS A 93 -18.13 -6.67 -2.26
N LEU A 94 -17.06 -7.39 -1.90
CA LEU A 94 -17.12 -8.77 -1.41
C LEU A 94 -17.55 -8.86 0.06
N LEU A 95 -17.42 -7.78 0.84
CA LEU A 95 -17.83 -7.74 2.24
C LEU A 95 -19.34 -7.60 2.44
N LYS A 96 -20.05 -7.02 1.46
CA LYS A 96 -21.50 -6.73 1.55
C LYS A 96 -22.40 -7.93 1.23
N ALA A 97 -21.83 -9.12 1.00
CA ALA A 97 -22.55 -10.30 0.52
C ALA A 97 -22.86 -11.34 1.63
N VAL A 98 -22.84 -10.94 2.91
CA VAL A 98 -23.17 -11.80 4.06
C VAL A 98 -24.38 -11.26 4.79
#